data_AF-A0A1H3IWZ1-F1
#
_entry.id   AF-A0A1H3IWZ1-F1
#
_cell.length_a   1.000
_cell.length_b   1.000
_cell.length_c   1.000
_cell.angle_alpha   90.00
_cell.angle_beta   90.00
_cell.angle_gamma   90.00
#
_symmetry.space_group_name_H-M   'P 1'
#
loop_
_entity.id
_entity.type
_entity.pdbx_description
1 polymer ?
#
loop_
_entity_poly.entity_id
_entity_poly.type
_entity_poly.pdbx_seq_one_letter_code
_entity_poly.pdbx_strand_id
1 'polypeptide(L)' 'MDEGAERQLSIELANGLAFDMTGNEYAVNWVIPQFYFHLVTAYDILRHNGVPLGKADYVQHMFGYLRQ' A
#
# COMPACT_ATOMS: atom_id res chain seq x y z
N MET A 1 12.00 17.99 0.47
CA MET A 1 11.39 16.66 0.33
C MET A 1 11.96 15.66 1.34
N ASP A 2 13.13 15.93 1.94
CA ASP A 2 13.79 14.99 2.86
C ASP A 2 13.34 15.03 4.32
N GLU A 3 12.78 16.15 4.81
CA GLU A 3 12.35 16.25 6.22
C GLU A 3 11.32 15.19 6.62
N GLY A 4 10.42 14.83 5.69
CA GLY A 4 9.43 13.79 5.93
C GLY A 4 10.02 12.38 5.96
N ALA A 5 11.11 12.15 5.22
CA ALA A 5 11.76 10.85 5.12
C ALA A 5 12.57 10.52 6.39
N GLU A 6 13.21 11.52 6.99
CA GLU A 6 14.05 11.35 8.20
C GLU A 6 13.27 11.51 9.51
N ARG A 7 12.04 12.03 9.45
CA ARG A 7 11.19 12.21 10.63
C ARG A 7 11.00 10.87 11.35
N GLN A 8 11.28 10.86 12.65
CA GLN A 8 10.99 9.70 13.49
C GLN A 8 9.50 9.58 13.76
N LEU A 9 9.00 8.36 13.62
CA LEU A 9 7.61 7.96 13.81
C LEU A 9 7.57 6.70 14.68
N SER A 10 6.50 6.58 15.48
CA SER A 10 6.23 5.37 16.25
C SER A 10 4.82 4.89 15.96
N ILE A 11 4.67 3.58 15.71
CA ILE A 11 3.38 2.91 15.60
C ILE A 11 3.18 2.08 16.86
N GLU A 12 2.26 2.51 17.70
CA GLU A 12 1.83 1.78 18.89
C GLU A 12 0.83 0.68 18.51
N LEU A 13 1.11 -0.54 18.96
CA LEU A 13 0.26 -1.72 18.77
C LEU A 13 -0.27 -2.22 20.12
N ALA A 14 -1.13 -3.24 20.06
CA ALA A 14 -1.64 -3.88 21.26
C ALA A 14 -0.51 -4.46 22.14
N ASN A 15 -0.79 -4.58 23.44
CA ASN A 15 0.11 -5.16 24.45
C ASN A 15 1.44 -4.41 24.63
N GLY A 16 1.49 -3.12 24.29
CA GLY A 16 2.69 -2.28 24.48
C GLY A 16 3.82 -2.59 23.49
N LEU A 17 3.51 -3.24 22.37
CA LEU A 17 4.45 -3.36 21.25
C LEU A 17 4.46 -2.06 20.46
N ALA A 18 5.64 -1.59 20.09
CA ALA A 18 5.82 -0.42 19.25
C ALA A 18 6.83 -0.68 18.13
N PHE A 19 6.61 -0.05 16.97
CA PHE A 19 7.59 0.01 15.89
C PHE A 19 8.04 1.46 15.70
N ASP A 20 9.32 1.71 16.01
CA ASP A 20 9.98 2.99 15.78
C ASP A 20 10.73 2.96 14.45
N MET A 21 10.46 3.95 13.60
CA MET A 21 10.92 3.98 12.22
C MET A 21 11.12 5.42 11.75
N THR A 22 12.03 5.63 10.81
CA THR A 22 12.04 6.85 10.00
C THR A 22 10.84 6.88 9.06
N GLY A 23 10.45 8.06 8.58
CA GLY A 23 9.35 8.21 7.62
C GLY A 23 9.56 7.41 6.33
N ASN A 24 10.80 7.27 5.87
CA ASN A 24 11.13 6.42 4.70
C ASN A 24 10.90 4.94 5.00
N GLU A 25 11.39 4.44 6.14
CA GLU A 25 11.18 3.05 6.54
C GLU A 25 9.69 2.76 6.75
N TYR A 26 8.95 3.70 7.35
CA TYR A 26 7.50 3.62 7.49
C TYR A 26 6.80 3.48 6.13
N ALA A 27 7.15 4.34 5.16
CA ALA A 27 6.55 4.28 3.83
C ALA A 27 6.85 2.95 3.12
N VAL A 28 8.11 2.55 3.06
CA VAL A 28 8.58 1.39 2.28
C VAL A 28 8.24 0.06 2.94
N ASN A 29 8.43 -0.07 4.25
CA ASN A 29 8.33 -1.36 4.94
C ASN A 29 6.98 -1.57 5.64
N TRP A 30 6.23 -0.50 5.92
CA TRP A 30 4.93 -0.61 6.60
C TRP A 30 3.77 -0.27 5.66
N VAL A 31 3.66 0.98 5.23
CA VAL A 31 2.45 1.46 4.52
C VAL A 31 2.28 0.83 3.16
N ILE A 32 3.34 0.81 2.33
CA ILE A 32 3.25 0.29 0.97
C ILE A 32 2.80 -1.20 0.96
N PRO A 33 3.45 -2.11 1.72
CA PRO A 33 3.02 -3.50 1.78
C PRO A 33 1.58 -3.67 2.30
N GLN A 34 1.21 -2.96 3.38
CA GLN A 34 -0.13 -3.05 3.97
C GLN A 34 -1.21 -2.56 2.99
N PHE A 35 -0.98 -1.43 2.32
CA PHE A 35 -1.89 -0.89 1.33
C PHE A 35 -2.15 -1.90 0.20
N TYR A 36 -1.09 -2.46 -0.39
CA TYR A 36 -1.25 -3.42 -1.49
C TYR A 36 -1.84 -4.75 -1.02
N PHE A 37 -1.53 -5.22 0.20
CA PHE A 37 -2.16 -6.41 0.78
C PHE A 37 -3.69 -6.24 0.85
N HIS A 38 -4.17 -5.13 1.39
CA HIS A 38 -5.61 -4.88 1.50
C HIS A 38 -6.27 -4.61 0.14
N LEU A 39 -5.61 -3.85 -0.74
CA LEU A 39 -6.13 -3.56 -2.08
C LEU A 39 -6.28 -4.82 -2.93
N VAL A 40 -5.25 -5.68 -3.00
CA VAL A 40 -5.33 -6.93 -3.78
C VAL A 40 -6.33 -7.89 -3.17
N THR A 41 -6.42 -7.96 -1.83
CA THR A 41 -7.43 -8.78 -1.14
C THR A 41 -8.85 -8.35 -1.50
N ALA A 42 -9.14 -7.05 -1.51
CA ALA A 42 -10.45 -6.54 -1.89
C ALA A 42 -10.76 -6.83 -3.37
N TYR A 43 -9.79 -6.62 -4.26
CA TYR A 43 -9.89 -6.96 -5.68
C TYR A 43 -10.21 -8.45 -5.87
N ASP A 44 -9.51 -9.34 -5.15
CA ASP A 44 -9.69 -10.79 -5.26
C ASP A 44 -11.04 -11.25 -4.72
N ILE A 45 -11.52 -10.69 -3.60
CA ILE A 45 -12.86 -10.99 -3.06
C ILE A 45 -13.94 -10.61 -4.08
N LEU A 46 -13.87 -9.40 -4.65
CA LEU A 46 -14.87 -8.94 -5.62
C LEU A 46 -14.82 -9.79 -6.90
N ARG A 47 -13.63 -10.07 -7.42
CA ARG A 47 -13.43 -10.92 -8.59
C ARG A 47 -13.93 -12.34 -8.35
N HIS A 48 -13.67 -12.90 -7.17
CA HIS A 48 -14.17 -14.22 -6.77
C HIS A 48 -15.71 -14.26 -6.73
N ASN A 49 -16.36 -13.18 -6.31
CA ASN A 49 -17.82 -13.04 -6.30
C ASN A 49 -18.42 -12.69 -7.69
N GLY A 50 -17.65 -12.77 -8.77
CA GLY A 50 -18.13 -12.58 -10.14
C GLY A 50 -18.23 -11.12 -10.60
N VAL A 51 -17.70 -10.15 -9.85
CA VAL A 51 -17.55 -8.78 -10.34
C VAL A 51 -16.55 -8.81 -11.51
N PRO A 52 -16.87 -8.22 -12.68
CA PRO A 52 -16.05 -8.32 -13.89
C PRO A 52 -14.82 -7.40 -13.86
N LEU A 53 -14.03 -7.50 -12.79
CA LEU A 53 -12.75 -6.79 -12.66
C LEU A 53 -11.67 -7.53 -13.47
N GLY A 54 -10.67 -6.81 -13.94
CA GLY A 54 -9.49 -7.28 -14.66
C GLY A 54 -8.20 -6.67 -14.12
N LYS A 55 -7.05 -7.17 -14.60
CA LYS A 55 -5.74 -6.61 -14.24
C LYS A 55 -5.66 -5.10 -14.53
N ALA A 56 -6.30 -4.65 -15.62
CA ALA A 56 -6.37 -3.25 -16.01
C ALA A 56 -7.05 -2.36 -14.96
N ASP A 57 -8.02 -2.88 -14.21
CA ASP A 57 -8.67 -2.17 -13.10
C ASP A 57 -7.78 -2.07 -11.87
N TYR A 58 -6.90 -3.06 -11.65
CA TYR A 58 -5.92 -3.03 -10.56
C TYR A 58 -4.74 -2.09 -10.87
N VAL A 59 -4.28 -2.03 -12.13
CA VAL A 59 -3.13 -1.19 -12.55
C VAL A 59 -3.51 0.00 -13.42
N GLN A 60 -4.62 0.67 -13.15
CA GLN A 60 -5.11 1.80 -13.98
C GLN A 60 -4.06 2.89 -14.24
N HIS A 61 -3.16 3.13 -13.28
CA HIS A 61 -2.06 4.10 -13.45
C HIS A 61 -1.12 3.76 -14.62
N MET A 62 -1.05 2.50 -15.05
CA MET A 62 -0.24 2.08 -16.20
C MET A 62 -0.76 2.63 -17.53
N PHE A 63 -2.02 3.08 -17.59
CA PHE A 63 -2.58 3.68 -18.79
C PHE A 63 -1.88 5.00 -19.18
N GLY A 64 -1.26 5.70 -18.22
CA GLY A 64 -0.43 6.87 -18.50
C GLY A 64 0.85 6.56 -19.29
N TYR A 65 1.24 5.29 -19.38
CA TYR A 65 2.44 4.83 -20.10
C TYR A 65 2.11 4.11 -21.42
N LEU A 66 0.83 4.03 -21.81
CA LEU A 66 0.45 3.45 -23.10
C LEU A 66 1.05 4.28 -24.23
N ARG A 67 1.76 3.62 -25.14
CA ARG A 67 2.18 4.20 -26.41
C ARG A 67 1.02 4.07 -27.41
N GLN A 68 0.69 5.18 -28.08
CA GLN A 68 -0.25 5.23 -29.20
C GLN A 68 0.39 4.78 -30.50
#